data_AF-A0A2E3HUT7-F1
#
_entry.id   AF-A0A2E3HUT7-F1
#
_cell.length_a   1.000
_cell.length_b   1.000
_cell.length_c   1.000
_cell.angle_alpha   90.00
_cell.angle_beta   90.00
_cell.angle_gamma   90.00
#
_symmetry.space_group_name_H-M   'P 1'
#
loop_
_entity.id
_entity.type
_entity.pdbx_description
1 polymer ?
#
loop_
_entity_poly.entity_id
_entity_poly.type
_entity_poly.pdbx_seq_one_letter_code
_entity_poly.pdbx_strand_id
1 'polypeptide(L)'
;MPRKTIKNGFQRRQFRRGERRLRGDEVKHYLTLADSEDSQDRIEAMENLCPCHVRKRIEVVWEALYRGLQDRDLNVRQAAWHTLEDGGRPNDPELDSAMVEIANTETDPKLKQKATKLVEAAKMVEYKKQDLSFQRHHYFTGKCDWCGNSIAKVCQLYDSELEIGGTARLAQICADCQNEYKL
;
A
#
# COMPACT_ATOMS: atom_id res chain seq x y z
N MET A 1 -25.42 0.85 -15.00
CA MET A 1 -24.71 -0.33 -14.44
C MET A 1 -23.29 0.09 -14.10
N PRO A 2 -22.81 -0.07 -12.85
CA PRO A 2 -21.43 0.27 -12.52
C PRO A 2 -20.47 -0.66 -13.29
N ARG A 3 -19.48 -0.07 -13.98
CA ARG A 3 -18.45 -0.82 -14.73
C ARG A 3 -17.69 -1.71 -13.75
N LYS A 4 -17.61 -3.02 -14.02
CA LYS A 4 -16.79 -3.96 -13.24
C LYS A 4 -15.33 -3.47 -13.27
N THR A 5 -14.77 -3.23 -12.11
CA THR A 5 -13.36 -2.87 -11.93
C THR A 5 -12.49 -3.99 -12.52
N ILE A 6 -11.67 -3.66 -13.53
CA ILE A 6 -10.76 -4.61 -14.16
C ILE A 6 -9.66 -4.92 -13.15
N LYS A 7 -9.57 -6.19 -12.71
CA LYS A 7 -8.56 -6.63 -11.76
C LYS A 7 -7.17 -6.64 -12.40
N ASN A 8 -6.17 -6.06 -11.73
CA ASN A 8 -4.78 -6.06 -12.20
C ASN A 8 -4.14 -7.47 -12.09
N GLY A 9 -2.93 -7.66 -12.63
CA GLY A 9 -2.23 -8.95 -12.62
C GLY A 9 -1.97 -9.52 -11.22
N PHE A 10 -1.72 -8.66 -10.22
CA PHE A 10 -1.56 -9.06 -8.82
C PHE A 10 -2.87 -9.55 -8.22
N GLN A 11 -3.94 -8.77 -8.40
CA GLN A 11 -5.29 -9.15 -8.00
C GLN A 11 -5.74 -10.46 -8.67
N ARG A 12 -5.29 -10.76 -9.89
CA ARG A 12 -5.56 -12.06 -10.55
C ARG A 12 -4.75 -13.21 -9.94
N ARG A 13 -3.50 -12.97 -9.53
CA ARG A 13 -2.63 -13.95 -8.85
C ARG A 13 -3.12 -14.32 -7.44
N GLN A 14 -3.75 -13.37 -6.74
CA GLN A 14 -4.41 -13.60 -5.44
C GLN A 14 -5.60 -14.60 -5.53
N PHE A 15 -6.14 -14.85 -6.73
CA PHE A 15 -7.22 -15.84 -6.93
C PHE A 15 -6.67 -17.03 -7.73
N ARG A 16 -5.97 -17.96 -7.07
CA ARG A 16 -5.63 -19.24 -7.67
C ARG A 16 -6.92 -19.95 -8.14
N ARG A 17 -6.96 -20.38 -9.41
CA ARG A 17 -8.11 -21.12 -9.95
C ARG A 17 -8.19 -22.47 -9.26
N GLY A 18 -9.30 -22.75 -8.58
CA GLY A 18 -9.60 -24.07 -8.00
C GLY A 18 -9.70 -24.11 -6.47
N GLU A 19 -9.20 -23.09 -5.76
CA GLU A 19 -9.28 -23.08 -4.29
C GLU A 19 -10.69 -22.83 -3.78
N ARG A 20 -11.03 -23.52 -2.68
CA ARG A 20 -12.35 -23.47 -2.05
C ARG A 20 -12.56 -22.09 -1.43
N ARG A 21 -13.72 -21.48 -1.73
CA ARG A 21 -14.11 -20.21 -1.09
C ARG A 21 -14.71 -20.50 0.28
N LEU A 22 -14.26 -19.77 1.29
CA LEU A 22 -14.88 -19.82 2.62
C LEU A 22 -16.25 -19.14 2.62
N ARG A 23 -17.19 -19.77 3.32
CA ARG A 23 -18.48 -19.18 3.70
C ARG A 23 -18.32 -18.34 4.97
N GLY A 24 -19.29 -17.47 5.25
CA GLY A 24 -19.17 -16.47 6.33
C GLY A 24 -19.10 -17.09 7.74
N ASP A 25 -19.77 -18.21 7.96
CA ASP A 25 -19.68 -19.06 9.15
C ASP A 25 -18.29 -19.68 9.30
N GLU A 26 -17.70 -20.18 8.21
CA GLU A 26 -16.35 -20.73 8.22
C GLU A 26 -15.30 -19.65 8.52
N VAL A 27 -15.47 -18.43 8.00
CA VAL A 27 -14.60 -17.30 8.36
C VAL A 27 -14.64 -17.01 9.86
N LYS A 28 -15.83 -17.03 10.48
CA LYS A 28 -15.97 -16.85 11.93
C LYS A 28 -15.30 -17.96 12.72
N HIS A 29 -15.41 -19.20 12.23
CA HIS A 29 -14.74 -20.34 12.84
C HIS A 29 -13.21 -20.16 12.84
N TYR A 30 -12.61 -19.84 11.70
CA TYR A 30 -11.16 -19.62 11.63
C TYR A 30 -10.70 -18.39 12.41
N LEU A 31 -11.50 -17.33 12.48
CA LEU A 31 -11.22 -16.20 13.38
C LEU A 31 -11.21 -16.63 14.86
N THR A 32 -12.08 -17.56 15.24
CA THR A 32 -12.08 -18.12 16.61
C THR A 32 -10.83 -18.95 16.86
N LEU A 33 -10.42 -19.77 15.89
CA LEU A 33 -9.18 -20.55 15.98
C LEU A 33 -7.92 -19.68 16.05
N ALA A 34 -7.93 -18.53 15.36
CA ALA A 34 -6.81 -17.58 15.39
C ALA A 34 -6.51 -17.03 16.79
N ASP A 35 -7.50 -17.02 17.69
CA ASP A 35 -7.37 -16.56 19.07
C ASP A 35 -7.24 -17.76 20.06
N SER A 36 -7.07 -18.99 19.57
CA SER A 36 -6.91 -20.19 20.40
C SER A 36 -5.54 -20.22 21.11
N GLU A 37 -5.50 -20.80 22.31
CA GLU A 37 -4.24 -21.06 23.02
C GLU A 37 -3.38 -22.13 22.32
N ASP A 38 -4.02 -23.07 21.60
CA ASP A 38 -3.33 -24.10 20.83
C ASP A 38 -2.67 -23.50 19.57
N SER A 39 -1.37 -23.74 19.38
CA SER A 39 -0.68 -23.25 18.19
C SER A 39 -1.14 -23.96 16.91
N GLN A 40 -1.65 -25.20 16.99
CA GLN A 40 -2.18 -25.90 15.82
C GLN A 40 -3.43 -25.24 15.27
N ASP A 41 -4.36 -24.85 16.15
CA ASP A 41 -5.55 -24.08 15.79
C ASP A 41 -5.18 -22.76 15.10
N ARG A 42 -4.19 -22.05 15.66
CA ARG A 42 -3.72 -20.77 15.10
C ARG A 42 -3.04 -20.96 13.74
N ILE A 43 -2.27 -22.02 13.54
CA ILE A 43 -1.68 -22.37 12.23
C ILE A 43 -2.81 -22.62 11.22
N GLU A 44 -3.78 -23.47 11.57
CA GLU A 44 -4.91 -23.78 10.69
C GLU A 44 -5.68 -22.51 10.33
N ALA A 45 -5.90 -21.61 11.28
CA ALA A 45 -6.52 -20.32 11.05
C ALA A 45 -5.73 -19.49 10.02
N MET A 46 -4.41 -19.35 10.19
CA MET A 46 -3.57 -18.56 9.30
C MET A 46 -3.56 -19.10 7.86
N GLU A 47 -3.53 -20.43 7.69
CA GLU A 47 -3.59 -21.07 6.37
C GLU A 47 -4.94 -20.87 5.67
N ASN A 48 -6.04 -20.83 6.44
CA ASN A 48 -7.38 -20.74 5.87
C ASN A 48 -7.89 -19.30 5.68
N LEU A 49 -7.43 -18.36 6.49
CA LEU A 49 -7.81 -16.94 6.41
C LEU A 49 -7.18 -16.19 5.21
N CYS A 50 -6.50 -16.90 4.32
CA CYS A 50 -5.86 -16.31 3.15
C CYS A 50 -6.85 -15.57 2.23
N PRO A 51 -6.46 -14.40 1.68
CA PRO A 51 -7.30 -13.65 0.74
C PRO A 51 -7.79 -14.45 -0.48
N CYS A 52 -7.11 -15.54 -0.87
CA CYS A 52 -7.55 -16.45 -1.93
C CYS A 52 -8.86 -17.21 -1.57
N HIS A 53 -9.03 -17.52 -0.29
CA HIS A 53 -10.17 -18.24 0.30
C HIS A 53 -11.31 -17.29 0.69
N VAL A 54 -10.97 -16.15 1.32
CA VAL A 54 -11.95 -15.15 1.80
C VAL A 54 -12.52 -14.30 0.65
N ARG A 55 -11.67 -13.97 -0.34
CA ARG A 55 -12.02 -13.25 -1.59
C ARG A 55 -12.67 -11.87 -1.44
N LYS A 56 -12.72 -11.34 -0.21
CA LYS A 56 -13.21 -10.00 0.15
C LYS A 56 -12.30 -9.47 1.27
N ARG A 57 -12.08 -8.15 1.30
CA ARG A 57 -11.48 -7.51 2.48
C ARG A 57 -12.47 -7.58 3.64
N ILE A 58 -12.03 -8.20 4.73
CA ILE A 58 -12.72 -8.25 6.01
C ILE A 58 -11.67 -7.78 7.02
N GLU A 59 -11.87 -6.62 7.64
CA GLU A 59 -10.84 -5.99 8.50
C GLU A 59 -10.35 -6.92 9.61
N VAL A 60 -11.29 -7.58 10.30
CA VAL A 60 -10.96 -8.53 11.38
C VAL A 60 -10.11 -9.72 10.92
N VAL A 61 -10.15 -10.09 9.63
CA VAL A 61 -9.27 -11.13 9.06
C VAL A 61 -7.85 -10.60 8.88
N TRP A 62 -7.70 -9.34 8.48
CA TRP A 62 -6.39 -8.71 8.36
C TRP A 62 -5.76 -8.45 9.72
N GLU A 63 -6.54 -8.00 10.69
CA GLU A 63 -6.09 -7.86 12.09
C GLU A 63 -5.61 -9.20 12.65
N ALA A 64 -6.36 -10.29 12.42
CA ALA A 64 -5.95 -11.64 12.83
C ALA A 64 -4.65 -12.08 12.13
N LEU A 65 -4.51 -11.78 10.83
CA LEU A 65 -3.28 -12.06 10.09
C LEU A 65 -2.09 -11.29 10.66
N TYR A 66 -2.25 -10.00 10.98
CA TYR A 66 -1.19 -9.18 11.54
C TYR A 66 -0.77 -9.67 12.93
N ARG A 67 -1.72 -10.10 13.78
CA ARG A 67 -1.40 -10.78 15.03
C ARG A 67 -0.60 -12.07 14.79
N GLY A 68 -1.01 -12.87 13.81
CA GLY A 68 -0.30 -14.11 13.44
C GLY A 68 1.15 -13.88 12.99
N LEU A 69 1.44 -12.75 12.34
CA LEU A 69 2.82 -12.40 11.93
C LEU A 69 3.76 -12.13 13.12
N GLN A 70 3.21 -11.84 14.30
CA GLN A 70 3.95 -11.58 15.54
C GLN A 70 3.70 -12.67 16.61
N ASP A 71 3.12 -13.81 16.21
CA ASP A 71 2.80 -14.89 17.15
C ASP A 71 4.05 -15.39 17.89
N ARG A 72 3.87 -15.83 19.13
CA ARG A 72 4.93 -16.45 19.93
C ARG A 72 5.50 -17.71 19.26
N ASP A 73 4.65 -18.48 18.58
CA ASP A 73 5.01 -19.71 17.88
C ASP A 73 5.53 -19.41 16.47
N LEU A 74 6.72 -19.93 16.16
CA LEU A 74 7.37 -19.72 14.86
C LEU A 74 6.54 -20.27 13.69
N ASN A 75 5.86 -21.41 13.87
CA ASN A 75 5.09 -22.04 12.80
C ASN A 75 3.84 -21.21 12.47
N VAL A 76 3.22 -20.59 13.47
CA VAL A 76 2.12 -19.65 13.26
C VAL A 76 2.61 -18.44 12.45
N ARG A 77 3.77 -17.86 12.82
CA ARG A 77 4.37 -16.75 12.05
C ARG A 77 4.65 -17.15 10.60
N GLN A 78 5.20 -18.33 10.38
CA GLN A 78 5.47 -18.84 9.02
C GLN A 78 4.19 -19.01 8.19
N ALA A 79 3.12 -19.57 8.79
CA ALA A 79 1.83 -19.70 8.13
C ALA A 79 1.21 -18.33 7.78
N ALA A 80 1.28 -17.36 8.70
CA ALA A 80 0.82 -16.00 8.46
C ALA A 80 1.61 -15.32 7.32
N TRP A 81 2.94 -15.50 7.30
CA TRP A 81 3.79 -14.99 6.21
C TRP A 81 3.46 -15.61 4.86
N HIS A 82 3.19 -16.92 4.81
CA HIS A 82 2.78 -17.59 3.58
C HIS A 82 1.46 -17.01 3.05
N THR A 83 0.49 -16.81 3.94
CA THR A 83 -0.79 -16.17 3.62
C THR A 83 -0.63 -14.75 3.09
N LEU A 84 0.27 -13.96 3.70
CA LEU A 84 0.61 -12.63 3.21
C LEU A 84 1.25 -12.66 1.82
N GLU A 85 2.08 -13.66 1.50
CA GLU A 85 2.69 -13.79 0.17
C GLU A 85 1.70 -14.19 -0.93
N ASP A 86 0.72 -15.05 -0.61
CA ASP A 86 -0.26 -15.56 -1.58
C ASP A 86 -1.37 -14.55 -1.89
N GLY A 87 -1.73 -13.71 -0.93
CA GLY A 87 -2.90 -12.84 -1.00
C GLY A 87 -2.66 -11.37 -0.66
N GLY A 88 -1.46 -11.03 -0.20
CA GLY A 88 -1.12 -9.74 0.39
C GLY A 88 -1.35 -8.56 -0.52
N ARG A 89 -1.66 -7.40 0.09
CA ARG A 89 -1.64 -6.11 -0.57
C ARG A 89 -0.39 -5.37 -0.10
N PRO A 90 0.69 -5.29 -0.89
CA PRO A 90 1.97 -4.73 -0.44
C PRO A 90 1.95 -3.21 -0.21
N ASN A 91 0.80 -2.54 -0.35
CA ASN A 91 0.64 -1.09 -0.20
C ASN A 91 -0.46 -0.74 0.82
N ASP A 92 -0.72 -1.61 1.80
CA ASP A 92 -1.67 -1.31 2.88
C ASP A 92 -0.93 -0.50 3.99
N PRO A 93 -1.37 0.72 4.35
CA PRO A 93 -0.68 1.52 5.36
C PRO A 93 -0.57 0.84 6.73
N GLU A 94 -1.56 0.03 7.12
CA GLU A 94 -1.51 -0.73 8.38
C GLU A 94 -0.44 -1.82 8.33
N LEU A 95 -0.29 -2.45 7.16
CA LEU A 95 0.80 -3.38 6.89
C LEU A 95 2.16 -2.70 6.99
N ASP A 96 2.31 -1.47 6.50
CA ASP A 96 3.59 -0.75 6.57
C ASP A 96 4.06 -0.56 8.02
N SER A 97 3.18 -0.11 8.93
CA SER A 97 3.51 0.02 10.35
C SER A 97 3.88 -1.31 10.99
N ALA A 98 3.09 -2.37 10.73
CA ALA A 98 3.34 -3.69 11.26
C ALA A 98 4.66 -4.28 10.72
N MET A 99 4.97 -4.07 9.43
CA MET A 99 6.19 -4.55 8.80
C MET A 99 7.44 -3.87 9.36
N VAL A 100 7.37 -2.56 9.68
CA VAL A 100 8.46 -1.85 10.36
C VAL A 100 8.71 -2.44 11.74
N GLU A 101 7.66 -2.72 12.50
CA GLU A 101 7.77 -3.35 13.81
C GLU A 101 8.39 -4.74 13.72
N ILE A 102 7.84 -5.61 12.85
CA ILE A 102 8.33 -6.97 12.61
C ILE A 102 9.80 -6.96 12.15
N ALA A 103 10.20 -6.03 11.27
CA ALA A 103 11.58 -5.92 10.83
C ALA A 103 12.56 -5.61 11.99
N ASN A 104 12.08 -5.00 13.07
CA ASN A 104 12.87 -4.70 14.26
C ASN A 104 12.84 -5.82 15.31
N THR A 105 11.68 -6.47 15.49
CA THR A 105 11.44 -7.41 16.60
C THR A 105 11.56 -8.89 16.23
N GLU A 106 11.43 -9.24 14.94
CA GLU A 106 11.48 -10.65 14.51
C GLU A 106 12.83 -11.29 14.82
N THR A 107 12.75 -12.49 15.39
CA THR A 107 13.89 -13.28 15.84
C THR A 107 14.35 -14.27 14.77
N ASP A 108 13.43 -14.75 13.92
CA ASP A 108 13.78 -15.60 12.79
C ASP A 108 14.47 -14.79 11.68
N PRO A 109 15.73 -15.12 11.29
CA PRO A 109 16.47 -14.33 10.31
C PRO A 109 15.82 -14.27 8.92
N LYS A 110 15.09 -15.32 8.50
CA LYS A 110 14.44 -15.36 7.19
C LYS A 110 13.21 -14.47 7.17
N LEU A 111 12.36 -14.57 8.20
CA LEU A 111 11.17 -13.73 8.34
C LEU A 111 11.56 -12.25 8.52
N LYS A 112 12.60 -11.98 9.31
CA LYS A 112 13.16 -10.64 9.46
C LYS A 112 13.61 -10.05 8.12
N GLN A 113 14.37 -10.83 7.34
CA GLN A 113 14.81 -10.39 6.01
C GLN A 113 13.63 -10.12 5.07
N LYS A 114 12.57 -10.93 5.12
CA LYS A 114 11.35 -10.68 4.33
C LYS A 114 10.70 -9.34 4.70
N ALA A 115 10.54 -9.06 6.00
CA ALA A 115 10.00 -7.80 6.49
C ALA A 115 10.86 -6.60 6.05
N THR A 116 12.18 -6.66 6.25
CA THR A 116 13.10 -5.59 5.83
C THR A 116 12.97 -5.28 4.34
N LYS A 117 12.91 -6.30 3.48
CA LYS A 117 12.74 -6.11 2.03
C LYS A 117 11.44 -5.41 1.67
N LEU A 118 10.34 -5.72 2.35
CA LEU A 118 9.06 -5.05 2.13
C LEU A 118 9.11 -3.57 2.54
N VAL A 119 9.71 -3.29 3.70
CA VAL A 119 9.90 -1.91 4.18
C VAL A 119 10.78 -1.10 3.21
N GLU A 120 11.88 -1.68 2.73
CA GLU A 120 12.76 -1.04 1.75
C GLU A 120 12.03 -0.80 0.41
N ALA A 121 11.25 -1.76 -0.07
CA ALA A 121 10.47 -1.61 -1.28
C ALA A 121 9.43 -0.47 -1.16
N ALA A 122 8.74 -0.38 -0.03
CA ALA A 122 7.79 0.70 0.25
C ALA A 122 8.48 2.08 0.25
N LYS A 123 9.63 2.21 0.90
CA LYS A 123 10.46 3.44 0.89
C LYS A 123 10.89 3.83 -0.53
N MET A 124 11.30 2.85 -1.34
CA MET A 124 11.71 3.09 -2.73
C MET A 124 10.55 3.57 -3.61
N VAL A 125 9.33 3.07 -3.38
CA VAL A 125 8.13 3.55 -4.06
C VAL A 125 7.85 4.99 -3.66
N GLU A 126 7.94 5.33 -2.38
CA GLU A 126 7.70 6.69 -1.91
C GLU A 126 8.74 7.69 -2.44
N TYR A 127 10.02 7.31 -2.43
CA TYR A 127 11.09 8.08 -3.06
C TYR A 127 10.81 8.34 -4.55
N LYS A 128 10.38 7.30 -5.29
CA LYS A 128 10.03 7.45 -6.71
C LYS A 128 8.81 8.36 -6.93
N LYS A 129 7.81 8.34 -6.05
CA LYS A 129 6.68 9.27 -6.15
C LYS A 129 7.14 10.71 -5.94
N GLN A 130 8.03 10.94 -4.97
CA GLN A 130 8.61 12.26 -4.72
C GLN A 130 9.43 12.72 -5.93
N ASP A 131 10.33 11.88 -6.45
CA ASP A 131 11.12 12.16 -7.64
C ASP A 131 10.24 12.45 -8.87
N LEU A 132 9.20 11.64 -9.12
CA LEU A 132 8.24 11.90 -10.19
C LEU A 132 7.41 13.16 -9.97
N SER A 133 7.09 13.51 -8.72
CA SER A 133 6.46 14.78 -8.38
C SER A 133 7.38 15.93 -8.78
N PHE A 134 8.67 15.88 -8.43
CA PHE A 134 9.67 16.86 -8.85
C PHE A 134 9.84 16.91 -10.38
N GLN A 135 9.78 15.78 -11.08
CA GLN A 135 9.92 15.72 -12.54
C GLN A 135 8.66 16.18 -13.30
N ARG A 136 7.45 16.08 -12.72
CA ARG A 136 6.22 16.63 -13.30
C ARG A 136 6.25 18.15 -13.46
N HIS A 137 7.22 18.81 -12.83
CA HIS A 137 7.51 20.20 -13.08
C HIS A 137 8.29 20.27 -14.40
N HIS A 138 7.58 20.35 -15.53
CA HIS A 138 8.19 20.74 -16.80
C HIS A 138 8.66 22.18 -16.64
N TYR A 139 9.90 22.37 -16.18
CA TYR A 139 10.46 23.69 -16.00
C TYR A 139 10.84 24.28 -17.37
N PHE A 140 10.26 25.42 -17.71
CA PHE A 140 10.62 26.23 -18.88
C PHE A 140 10.81 27.68 -18.46
N THR A 141 11.42 28.49 -19.32
CA THR A 141 11.55 29.93 -19.09
C THR A 141 10.22 30.60 -19.42
N GLY A 142 9.65 31.32 -18.46
CA GLY A 142 8.35 31.96 -18.60
C GLY A 142 8.06 32.97 -17.51
N LYS A 143 6.82 33.47 -17.49
CA LYS A 143 6.37 34.44 -16.48
C LYS A 143 5.75 33.71 -15.29
N CYS A 144 6.28 33.97 -14.09
CA CYS A 144 5.63 33.50 -12.87
C CYS A 144 4.35 34.32 -12.62
N ASP A 145 3.22 33.64 -12.43
CA ASP A 145 1.91 34.26 -12.19
C ASP A 145 1.78 34.82 -10.77
N TRP A 146 2.68 34.48 -9.84
CA TRP A 146 2.72 35.00 -8.47
C TRP A 146 3.61 36.24 -8.33
N CYS A 147 4.91 36.14 -8.63
CA CYS A 147 5.83 37.27 -8.47
C CYS A 147 5.94 38.16 -9.72
N GLY A 148 5.35 37.75 -10.85
CA GLY A 148 5.37 38.52 -12.09
C GLY A 148 6.68 38.49 -12.87
N ASN A 149 7.73 37.82 -12.37
CA ASN A 149 9.02 37.72 -13.07
C ASN A 149 8.87 37.01 -14.41
N SER A 150 9.14 37.72 -15.51
CA SER A 150 8.92 37.29 -16.89
C SER A 150 10.01 36.40 -17.49
N ILE A 151 11.12 36.19 -16.77
CA ILE A 151 12.26 35.38 -17.23
C ILE A 151 12.63 34.28 -16.22
N ALA A 152 11.71 33.91 -15.34
CA ALA A 152 11.93 32.89 -14.34
C ALA A 152 11.87 31.48 -14.95
N LYS A 153 12.58 30.54 -14.33
CA LYS A 153 12.36 29.11 -14.55
C LYS A 153 11.08 28.72 -13.83
N VAL A 154 10.01 28.49 -14.59
CA VAL A 154 8.65 28.23 -14.10
C VAL A 154 8.18 26.84 -14.50
N CYS A 155 7.24 26.28 -13.74
CA CYS A 155 6.52 25.06 -14.08
C CYS A 155 5.01 25.32 -14.12
N GLN A 156 4.24 24.40 -14.71
CA GLN A 156 2.79 24.46 -14.69
C GLN A 156 2.23 23.88 -13.39
N LEU A 157 1.32 24.60 -12.74
CA LEU A 157 0.49 24.08 -11.67
C LEU A 157 -0.76 23.45 -12.28
N TYR A 158 -0.81 22.12 -12.29
CA TYR A 158 -1.91 21.36 -12.88
C TYR A 158 -3.24 21.50 -12.12
N ASP A 159 -3.20 22.01 -10.89
CA ASP A 159 -4.37 22.21 -10.03
C ASP A 159 -4.83 23.68 -10.00
N SER A 160 -4.30 24.53 -10.89
CA SER A 160 -4.65 25.96 -10.95
C SER A 160 -4.77 26.44 -12.39
N GLU A 161 -5.99 26.80 -12.80
CA GLU A 161 -6.30 27.37 -14.11
C GLU A 161 -6.57 28.89 -13.97
N LEU A 162 -6.06 29.66 -14.93
CA LEU A 162 -6.26 31.10 -15.05
C LEU A 162 -6.98 31.41 -16.36
N GLU A 163 -8.02 32.23 -16.29
CA GLU A 163 -8.66 32.82 -17.46
C GLU A 163 -8.10 34.22 -17.72
N ILE A 164 -7.44 34.39 -18.86
CA ILE A 164 -6.88 35.68 -19.28
C ILE A 164 -7.38 35.98 -20.69
N GLY A 165 -8.14 37.07 -20.84
CA GLY A 165 -8.63 37.53 -22.15
C GLY A 165 -9.50 36.51 -22.89
N GLY A 166 -10.27 35.70 -22.16
CA GLY A 166 -11.14 34.67 -22.73
C GLY A 166 -10.44 33.35 -23.10
N THR A 167 -9.15 33.19 -22.74
CA THR A 167 -8.42 31.93 -22.89
C THR A 167 -8.05 31.38 -21.52
N ALA A 168 -8.39 30.11 -21.24
CA ALA A 168 -7.97 29.40 -20.04
C ALA A 168 -6.60 28.73 -20.25
N ARG A 169 -5.69 28.89 -19.29
CA ARG A 169 -4.42 28.16 -19.23
C ARG A 169 -4.05 27.77 -17.81
N LEU A 170 -3.18 26.77 -17.65
CA LEU A 170 -2.56 26.47 -16.37
C LEU A 170 -1.71 27.64 -15.86
N ALA A 171 -1.76 27.87 -14.56
CA ALA A 171 -0.91 28.82 -13.87
C ALA A 171 0.56 28.38 -13.94
N GLN A 172 1.46 29.34 -14.02
CA GLN A 172 2.90 29.16 -14.09
C GLN A 172 3.55 29.68 -12.81
N ILE A 173 4.37 28.87 -12.14
CA ILE A 173 4.99 29.25 -10.86
C ILE A 173 6.50 28.99 -10.88
N CYS A 174 7.28 29.90 -10.28
CA CYS A 174 8.71 29.70 -10.05
C CYS A 174 8.97 28.97 -8.73
N ALA A 175 10.15 28.36 -8.58
CA ALA A 175 10.52 27.60 -7.39
C ALA A 175 10.46 28.42 -6.09
N ASP A 176 10.83 29.71 -6.13
CA ASP A 176 10.80 30.58 -4.95
C ASP A 176 9.37 30.77 -4.44
N CYS A 177 8.44 31.13 -5.33
CA CYS A 177 7.02 31.28 -4.97
C CYS A 177 6.40 29.94 -4.59
N GLN A 178 6.77 28.85 -5.27
CA GLN A 178 6.25 27.53 -4.93
C GLN A 178 6.61 27.13 -3.49
N ASN A 179 7.85 27.39 -3.08
CA ASN A 179 8.30 27.13 -1.71
C ASN A 179 7.67 28.09 -0.68
N GLU A 180 7.54 29.38 -1.02
CA GLU A 180 6.96 30.41 -0.16
C GLU A 180 5.47 30.13 0.14
N TYR A 181 4.70 29.78 -0.90
CA TYR A 181 3.26 29.55 -0.79
C TYR A 181 2.88 28.09 -0.52
N LYS A 182 3.86 27.16 -0.50
CA LYS A 182 3.67 25.71 -0.31
C LYS A 182 2.67 25.11 -1.30
N LEU A 183 2.84 25.44 -2.58
CA LEU A 183 1.97 25.05 -3.70
C LEU A 183 2.50 23.82 -4.46
#